data_AF-A0A2D0AIA4-F1
#
_entry.id   AF-A0A2D0AIA4-F1
#
_cell.length_a   1.000
_cell.length_b   1.000
_cell.length_c   1.000
_cell.angle_alpha   90.00
_cell.angle_beta   90.00
_cell.angle_gamma   90.00
#
_symmetry.space_group_name_H-M   'P 1'
#
loop_
_entity.id
_entity.type
_entity.pdbx_description
1 polymer ?
#
loop_
_entity_poly.entity_id
_entity_poly.type
_entity_poly.pdbx_seq_one_letter_code
_entity_poly.pdbx_strand_id
1 'polypeptide(L)'
;MAFLVIALHIFPVSRIGGIQGLISYEIASGITRIAVPTFFLISGYFLRNKLNDTAYLWKYIKRILLLYLVWQIIYLPDLYRFYNLGWFSNKNMILKLIYGYWHLWYLLATAIALGLLYLSRNYSLNVKFLLLLLLLGIGYGYQIGMQLGNIHNLEVQFLYESIGTTRNFLFFQ
;
A
#
# COMPACT_ATOMS: atom_id res chain seq x y z
N MET A 1 0.25 5.10 -17.19
CA MET A 1 0.29 4.53 -15.83
C MET A 1 1.71 4.43 -15.26
N ALA A 2 2.69 3.85 -15.97
CA ALA A 2 4.09 3.86 -15.51
C ALA A 2 4.60 5.28 -15.19
N PHE A 3 4.28 6.27 -16.02
CA PHE A 3 4.57 7.69 -15.76
C PHE A 3 3.97 8.24 -14.46
N LEU A 4 2.81 7.76 -14.00
CA LEU A 4 2.21 8.22 -12.74
C LEU A 4 2.90 7.60 -11.52
N VAL A 5 3.37 6.35 -11.63
CA VAL A 5 4.17 5.72 -10.56
C VAL A 5 5.55 6.37 -10.46
N ILE A 6 6.16 6.65 -11.61
CA ILE A 6 7.41 7.40 -11.68
C ILE A 6 7.21 8.81 -11.10
N ALA A 7 6.13 9.50 -11.46
CA ALA A 7 5.81 10.81 -10.91
C ALA A 7 5.62 10.78 -9.38
N LEU A 8 5.00 9.72 -8.83
CA LEU A 8 4.84 9.54 -7.38
C LEU A 8 6.18 9.48 -6.62
N HIS A 9 7.21 8.90 -7.23
CA HIS A 9 8.50 8.72 -6.58
C HIS A 9 9.51 9.84 -6.91
N ILE A 10 9.32 10.56 -8.02
CA ILE A 10 10.24 11.60 -8.51
C ILE A 10 9.77 13.02 -8.15
N PHE A 11 8.48 13.28 -7.99
CA PHE A 11 7.98 14.59 -7.56
C PHE A 11 7.79 14.58 -6.04
N PRO A 12 8.81 14.95 -5.23
CA PRO A 12 8.52 15.35 -3.86
C PRO A 12 7.60 16.56 -3.96
N VAL A 13 6.55 16.59 -3.13
CA VAL A 13 5.77 17.81 -2.91
C VAL A 13 6.75 18.85 -2.38
N SER A 14 7.31 19.63 -3.29
CA SER A 14 8.21 20.71 -2.98
C SER A 14 7.42 21.68 -2.11
N ARG A 15 7.98 22.09 -0.97
CA ARG A 15 7.42 23.12 -0.06
C ARG A 15 7.43 24.50 -0.73
N ILE A 16 6.91 24.61 -1.94
CA ILE A 16 6.76 25.83 -2.70
C ILE A 16 5.41 26.41 -2.28
N GLY A 17 5.39 27.62 -1.74
CA GLY A 17 4.13 28.31 -1.43
C GLY A 17 3.39 28.74 -2.69
N GLY A 18 2.07 28.94 -2.59
CA GLY A 18 1.22 29.43 -3.67
C GLY A 18 0.67 28.35 -4.61
N ILE A 19 0.13 28.79 -5.76
CA ILE A 19 -0.58 27.93 -6.74
C ILE A 19 0.30 26.78 -7.24
N GLN A 20 1.62 26.98 -7.36
CA GLN A 20 2.57 25.96 -7.79
C GLN A 20 2.73 24.84 -6.76
N GLY A 21 2.73 25.20 -5.47
CA GLY A 21 2.68 24.24 -4.36
C GLY A 21 1.41 23.41 -4.37
N LEU A 22 0.27 24.09 -4.54
CA LEU A 22 -1.05 23.44 -4.63
C LEU A 22 -1.09 22.45 -5.80
N ILE A 23 -0.66 22.86 -7.00
CA ILE A 23 -0.62 21.98 -8.17
C ILE A 23 0.34 20.79 -7.95
N SER A 24 1.52 21.02 -7.37
CA SER A 24 2.46 19.93 -7.06
C SER A 24 1.88 18.93 -6.05
N TYR A 25 1.15 19.44 -5.04
CA TYR A 25 0.49 18.63 -4.03
C TYR A 25 -0.70 17.86 -4.62
N GLU A 26 -1.54 18.48 -5.44
CA GLU A 26 -2.69 17.84 -6.09
C GLU A 26 -2.27 16.76 -7.09
N ILE A 27 -1.19 16.98 -7.84
CA ILE A 27 -0.64 15.97 -8.75
C ILE A 27 -0.02 14.81 -7.96
N ALA A 28 0.80 15.09 -6.94
CA ALA A 28 1.54 14.08 -6.18
C ALA A 28 0.75 13.41 -5.03
N SER A 29 -0.38 13.99 -4.59
CA SER A 29 -1.29 13.42 -3.59
C SER A 29 -2.63 12.98 -4.16
N GLY A 30 -3.08 13.53 -5.30
CA GLY A 30 -4.31 13.13 -5.97
C GLY A 30 -4.07 12.06 -7.05
N ILE A 31 -3.51 12.48 -8.18
CA ILE A 31 -3.43 11.65 -9.41
C ILE A 31 -2.55 10.41 -9.20
N THR A 32 -1.40 10.58 -8.54
CA THR A 32 -0.46 9.49 -8.26
C THR A 32 -1.03 8.47 -7.26
N ARG A 33 -1.90 8.87 -6.33
CA ARG A 33 -2.54 7.96 -5.36
C ARG A 33 -3.63 7.09 -5.97
N ILE A 34 -4.23 7.53 -7.08
CA ILE A 34 -5.16 6.70 -7.86
C ILE A 34 -4.42 5.54 -8.55
N ALA A 35 -3.11 5.69 -8.82
CA ALA A 35 -2.34 4.66 -9.51
C ALA A 35 -2.43 3.30 -8.80
N VAL A 36 -2.19 3.25 -7.49
CA VAL A 36 -2.20 2.00 -6.69
C VAL A 36 -3.54 1.25 -6.78
N PRO A 37 -4.71 1.83 -6.44
CA PRO A 37 -5.99 1.15 -6.57
C PRO A 37 -6.30 0.79 -8.02
N THR A 38 -5.94 1.61 -9.00
CA THR A 38 -6.09 1.26 -10.42
C THR A 38 -5.23 0.05 -10.81
N PHE A 39 -3.98 -0.05 -10.33
CA PHE A 39 -3.13 -1.22 -10.55
C PHE A 39 -3.74 -2.50 -9.95
N PHE A 40 -4.31 -2.41 -8.74
CA PHE A 40 -5.03 -3.54 -8.15
C PHE A 40 -6.28 -3.93 -8.95
N LEU A 41 -7.06 -2.97 -9.43
CA LEU A 41 -8.24 -3.22 -10.26
C LEU A 41 -7.89 -3.93 -11.57
N ILE A 42 -6.89 -3.42 -12.30
CA ILE A 42 -6.44 -4.01 -13.56
C ILE A 42 -5.89 -5.43 -13.31
N SER A 43 -5.07 -5.60 -12.27
CA SER A 43 -4.52 -6.91 -11.91
C SER A 43 -5.62 -7.91 -11.57
N GLY A 44 -6.59 -7.50 -10.74
CA GLY A 44 -7.74 -8.34 -10.39
C GLY A 44 -8.61 -8.71 -11.58
N TYR A 45 -8.82 -7.78 -12.52
CA TYR A 45 -9.59 -8.02 -13.74
C TYR A 45 -8.97 -9.15 -14.60
N PHE A 46 -7.66 -9.09 -14.85
CA PHE A 46 -6.97 -10.14 -15.62
C PHE A 46 -6.92 -11.49 -14.92
N LEU A 47 -6.94 -11.49 -13.59
CA LEU A 47 -6.97 -12.72 -12.79
C LEU A 47 -8.34 -13.36 -12.71
N ARG A 48 -9.43 -12.62 -12.95
CA ARG A 48 -10.82 -13.09 -12.82
C ARG A 48 -11.07 -14.43 -13.53
N ASN A 49 -10.60 -14.54 -14.77
CA ASN A 49 -10.83 -15.74 -15.60
C ASN A 49 -9.97 -16.94 -15.18
N LYS A 50 -8.96 -16.73 -14.33
CA LYS A 50 -8.04 -17.75 -13.81
C LYS A 50 -8.25 -18.04 -12.32
N LEU A 51 -9.31 -17.50 -11.71
CA LEU A 51 -9.57 -17.65 -10.27
C LEU A 51 -9.89 -19.07 -9.82
N ASN A 52 -10.41 -19.91 -10.73
CA ASN A 52 -10.72 -21.30 -10.44
C ASN A 52 -9.50 -22.22 -10.62
N ASP A 53 -8.44 -21.74 -11.27
CA ASP A 53 -7.19 -22.49 -11.44
C ASP A 53 -6.29 -22.26 -10.22
N THR A 54 -6.45 -23.14 -9.22
CA THR A 54 -5.70 -23.07 -7.96
C THR A 54 -4.20 -23.23 -8.16
N ALA A 55 -3.77 -24.06 -9.12
CA ALA A 55 -2.37 -24.28 -9.42
C ALA A 55 -1.74 -23.03 -10.03
N TYR A 56 -2.44 -22.35 -10.95
CA TYR A 56 -2.01 -21.08 -11.51
C TYR A 56 -1.90 -19.99 -10.43
N LEU A 57 -2.93 -19.84 -9.58
CA LEU A 57 -2.92 -18.84 -8.52
C LEU A 57 -1.78 -19.06 -7.53
N TRP A 58 -1.55 -20.31 -7.12
CA TRP A 58 -0.46 -20.64 -6.21
C TRP A 58 0.92 -20.38 -6.82
N LYS A 59 1.11 -20.72 -8.10
CA LYS A 59 2.33 -20.40 -8.85
C LYS A 59 2.53 -18.88 -8.95
N TYR A 60 1.46 -18.13 -9.17
CA TYR A 60 1.51 -16.67 -9.26
C TYR A 60 1.87 -16.01 -7.92
N ILE A 61 1.24 -16.42 -6.81
CA ILE A 61 1.57 -15.95 -5.46
C ILE A 61 3.02 -16.26 -5.12
N LYS A 62 3.49 -17.50 -5.36
CA LYS A 62 4.88 -17.89 -5.15
C LYS A 62 5.86 -17.01 -5.92
N ARG A 63 5.55 -16.70 -7.19
CA ARG A 63 6.38 -15.83 -8.02
C ARG A 63 6.47 -14.42 -7.43
N ILE A 64 5.35 -13.86 -6.96
CA ILE A 64 5.33 -12.53 -6.34
C ILE A 64 6.11 -12.52 -5.03
N LEU A 65 5.93 -13.54 -4.17
CA LEU A 65 6.67 -13.66 -2.91
C LEU A 65 8.17 -13.86 -3.13
N LEU A 66 8.56 -14.63 -4.15
CA LEU A 66 9.96 -14.78 -4.53
C LEU A 66 10.56 -13.44 -5.00
N LEU A 67 9.83 -12.69 -5.84
CA LEU A 67 10.24 -11.36 -6.26
C LEU A 67 10.37 -10.42 -5.05
N TYR A 68 9.41 -10.45 -4.12
CA TYR A 68 9.49 -9.69 -2.87
C TYR A 68 10.77 -10.01 -2.11
N LEU A 69 11.08 -11.29 -1.87
CA LEU A 69 12.27 -11.72 -1.13
C LEU A 69 13.57 -11.31 -1.82
N VAL A 70 13.67 -11.51 -3.14
CA VAL A 70 14.88 -11.15 -3.91
C VAL A 70 15.13 -9.65 -3.81
N TRP A 71 14.11 -8.83 -4.05
CA TRP A 71 14.28 -7.38 -3.95
C TRP A 71 14.49 -6.90 -2.51
N GLN A 72 13.89 -7.56 -1.52
CA GLN A 72 14.13 -7.25 -0.12
C GLN A 72 15.60 -7.48 0.27
N ILE A 73 16.23 -8.53 -0.25
CA ILE A 73 17.67 -8.79 -0.07
C ILE A 73 18.49 -7.73 -0.79
N ILE A 74 18.13 -7.38 -2.03
CA ILE A 74 18.84 -6.35 -2.82
C ILE A 74 18.82 -5.00 -2.10
N TYR A 75 17.70 -4.62 -1.47
CA TYR A 75 17.59 -3.37 -0.73
C TYR A 75 18.10 -3.44 0.71
N LEU A 76 18.50 -4.61 1.21
CA LEU A 76 18.96 -4.79 2.57
C LEU A 76 20.18 -3.91 2.93
N PRO A 77 21.21 -3.74 2.06
CA PRO A 77 22.34 -2.86 2.34
C PRO A 77 21.92 -1.40 2.51
N ASP A 78 20.97 -0.93 1.67
CA ASP A 78 20.46 0.43 1.75
C ASP A 78 19.62 0.65 3.03
N LEU A 79 18.76 -0.31 3.37
CA LEU A 79 18.00 -0.30 4.61
C LEU A 79 18.93 -0.26 5.84
N TYR A 80 19.98 -1.07 5.85
CA TYR A 80 20.96 -1.11 6.93
C TYR A 80 21.76 0.20 7.03
N ARG A 81 22.14 0.79 5.89
CA ARG A 81 22.80 2.10 5.84
C ARG A 81 21.94 3.17 6.51
N PHE A 82 20.66 3.28 6.15
CA PHE A 82 19.75 4.27 6.75
C PHE A 82 19.45 4.00 8.22
N TYR A 83 19.42 2.75 8.64
CA TYR A 83 19.34 2.38 10.06
C TYR A 83 20.55 2.89 10.84
N ASN A 84 21.77 2.68 10.34
CA ASN A 84 23.00 3.16 11.00
C ASN A 84 23.11 4.69 11.05
N LEU A 85 22.48 5.40 10.10
CA LEU A 85 22.36 6.86 10.12
C LEU A 85 21.33 7.37 11.15
N GLY A 86 20.67 6.49 11.90
CA GLY A 86 19.70 6.83 12.94
C GLY A 86 18.33 7.22 12.39
N TRP A 87 18.02 6.93 11.12
CA TRP A 87 16.74 7.32 10.52
C TRP A 87 15.58 6.43 10.97
N PHE A 88 15.87 5.23 11.49
CA PHE A 88 14.87 4.25 11.92
C PHE A 88 15.16 3.72 13.32
N SER A 89 14.10 3.49 14.10
CA SER A 89 14.18 2.69 15.33
C SER A 89 14.31 1.20 15.01
N ASN A 90 14.74 0.40 15.99
CA ASN A 90 14.84 -1.07 15.84
C ASN A 90 13.50 -1.69 15.43
N LYS A 91 12.39 -1.19 16.00
CA LYS A 91 11.03 -1.62 15.63
C LYS A 91 10.72 -1.30 14.16
N ASN A 92 11.03 -0.08 13.71
CA ASN A 92 10.82 0.36 12.32
C ASN A 92 11.62 -0.49 11.32
N MET A 93 12.85 -0.86 11.67
CA MET A 93 13.69 -1.72 10.85
C MET A 93 13.05 -3.11 10.68
N ILE A 94 12.60 -3.74 11.77
CA ILE A 94 11.94 -5.04 11.73
C ILE A 94 10.67 -4.97 10.87
N LEU A 95 9.85 -3.93 11.03
CA LEU A 95 8.67 -3.78 10.19
C LEU A 95 8.99 -3.61 8.71
N LYS A 96 10.03 -2.85 8.35
CA LYS A 96 10.46 -2.67 6.95
C LYS A 96 10.98 -3.97 6.33
N LEU A 97 11.49 -4.91 7.14
CA LEU A 97 11.86 -6.25 6.68
C LEU A 97 10.64 -7.16 6.45
N ILE A 98 9.60 -7.02 7.29
CA ILE A 98 8.38 -7.84 7.21
C ILE A 98 7.43 -7.34 6.14
N TYR A 99 7.14 -6.04 6.11
CA TYR A 99 6.14 -5.43 5.24
C TYR A 99 6.71 -4.98 3.90
N GLY A 100 8.03 -4.82 3.79
CA GLY A 100 8.68 -4.40 2.57
C GLY A 100 9.27 -2.99 2.67
N TYR A 101 10.50 -2.84 2.20
CA TYR A 101 11.15 -1.54 2.12
C TYR A 101 10.77 -0.80 0.82
N TRP A 102 10.61 0.52 0.88
CA TRP A 102 10.16 1.39 -0.24
C TRP A 102 8.82 0.98 -0.87
N HIS A 103 8.84 0.41 -2.07
CA HIS A 103 7.66 0.02 -2.84
C HIS A 103 7.36 -1.50 -2.72
N LEU A 104 8.17 -2.25 -1.97
CA LEU A 104 8.00 -3.70 -1.83
C LEU A 104 6.73 -4.12 -1.09
N TRP A 105 6.16 -3.22 -0.28
CA TRP A 105 4.86 -3.43 0.34
C TRP A 105 3.77 -3.73 -0.68
N TYR A 106 3.87 -3.19 -1.90
CA TYR A 106 2.91 -3.45 -2.97
C TYR A 106 2.93 -4.92 -3.39
N LEU A 107 4.10 -5.57 -3.44
CA LEU A 107 4.22 -6.99 -3.79
C LEU A 107 3.57 -7.86 -2.72
N LEU A 108 3.84 -7.56 -1.44
CA LEU A 108 3.21 -8.28 -0.32
C LEU A 108 1.68 -8.06 -0.31
N ALA A 109 1.23 -6.82 -0.49
CA ALA A 109 -0.19 -6.49 -0.59
C ALA A 109 -0.87 -7.20 -1.77
N THR A 110 -0.19 -7.34 -2.90
CA THR A 110 -0.70 -8.09 -4.05
C THR A 110 -0.84 -9.58 -3.75
N ALA A 111 0.13 -10.18 -3.06
CA ALA A 111 0.03 -11.58 -2.62
C ALA A 111 -1.16 -11.80 -1.68
N ILE A 112 -1.37 -10.89 -0.72
CA ILE A 112 -2.50 -10.93 0.22
C ILE A 112 -3.83 -10.74 -0.53
N ALA A 113 -3.92 -9.74 -1.42
CA ALA A 113 -5.12 -9.45 -2.20
C ALA A 113 -5.55 -10.65 -3.06
N LEU A 114 -4.59 -11.37 -3.66
CA LEU A 114 -4.86 -12.62 -4.38
C LEU A 114 -5.45 -13.70 -3.48
N GLY A 115 -4.88 -13.86 -2.28
CA GLY A 115 -5.40 -14.80 -1.28
C GLY A 115 -6.84 -14.46 -0.88
N LEU A 116 -7.12 -13.18 -0.59
CA LEU A 116 -8.46 -12.71 -0.27
C LEU A 116 -9.45 -12.89 -1.43
N LEU A 117 -9.01 -12.61 -2.66
CA LEU A 117 -9.82 -12.80 -3.86
C LEU A 117 -10.14 -14.29 -4.08
N TYR A 118 -9.19 -15.17 -3.83
CA TYR A 118 -9.39 -16.61 -3.88
C TYR A 118 -10.38 -17.10 -2.80
N LEU A 119 -10.25 -16.64 -1.56
CA LEU A 119 -11.16 -17.02 -0.46
C LEU A 119 -12.58 -16.52 -0.69
N SER A 120 -12.72 -15.27 -1.16
CA SER A 120 -14.02 -14.66 -1.41
C SER A 120 -14.67 -15.09 -2.73
N ARG A 121 -14.01 -15.92 -3.56
CA ARG A 121 -14.48 -16.24 -4.92
C ARG A 121 -15.91 -16.80 -4.95
N ASN A 122 -16.24 -17.68 -4.00
CA ASN A 122 -17.52 -18.38 -3.90
C ASN A 122 -18.60 -17.59 -3.14
N TYR A 123 -18.28 -16.40 -2.61
CA TYR A 123 -19.26 -15.58 -1.91
C TYR A 123 -20.22 -14.90 -2.90
N SER A 124 -21.47 -14.71 -2.46
CA SER A 124 -22.46 -13.95 -3.22
C SER A 124 -22.05 -12.48 -3.37
N LEU A 125 -22.58 -11.81 -4.39
CA LEU A 125 -22.28 -10.40 -4.64
C LEU A 125 -22.62 -9.52 -3.43
N ASN A 126 -23.71 -9.84 -2.72
CA ASN A 126 -24.12 -9.09 -1.52
C ASN A 126 -23.08 -9.20 -0.40
N VAL A 127 -22.53 -10.39 -0.16
CA VAL A 127 -21.47 -10.59 0.85
C VAL A 127 -20.20 -9.85 0.44
N LYS A 128 -19.83 -9.88 -0.85
CA LYS A 128 -18.67 -9.11 -1.36
C LYS A 128 -18.86 -7.60 -1.17
N PHE A 129 -20.06 -7.10 -1.47
CA PHE A 129 -20.39 -5.69 -1.29
C PHE A 129 -20.37 -5.27 0.19
N LEU A 130 -20.93 -6.11 1.08
CA LEU A 130 -20.89 -5.86 2.52
C LEU A 130 -19.46 -5.86 3.05
N LEU A 131 -18.62 -6.82 2.63
CA LEU A 131 -17.20 -6.86 2.98
C LEU A 131 -16.44 -5.61 2.51
N LEU A 132 -16.73 -5.13 1.28
CA LEU A 132 -16.15 -3.89 0.77
C LEU A 132 -16.54 -2.68 1.61
N LEU A 133 -17.82 -2.53 1.95
CA LEU A 133 -18.30 -1.44 2.81
C LEU A 133 -17.69 -1.51 4.21
N LEU A 134 -17.57 -2.72 4.76
CA LEU A 134 -17.00 -2.93 6.10
C LEU A 134 -15.51 -2.60 6.12
N LEU A 135 -14.73 -3.06 5.13
CA LEU A 135 -13.30 -2.73 5.00
C LEU A 135 -13.08 -1.24 4.77
N LEU A 136 -13.88 -0.60 3.92
CA LEU A 136 -13.83 0.85 3.72
C LEU A 136 -14.20 1.61 5.00
N GLY A 137 -15.24 1.16 5.72
CA GLY A 137 -15.67 1.75 6.98
C GLY A 137 -14.61 1.65 8.08
N ILE A 138 -13.95 0.49 8.22
CA ILE A 138 -12.82 0.31 9.15
C ILE A 138 -11.67 1.23 8.78
N GLY A 139 -11.25 1.24 7.52
CA GLY A 139 -10.14 2.10 7.07
C GLY A 139 -10.44 3.59 7.26
N TYR A 140 -11.68 4.00 6.98
CA TYR A 140 -12.14 5.36 7.18
C TYR A 140 -12.20 5.74 8.66
N GLY A 141 -12.81 4.91 9.50
CA GLY A 141 -12.90 5.13 10.94
C GLY A 141 -11.52 5.19 11.60
N TYR A 142 -10.59 4.35 11.13
CA TYR A 142 -9.19 4.37 11.58
C TYR A 142 -8.51 5.71 11.25
N GLN A 143 -8.69 6.21 10.02
CA GLN A 143 -8.13 7.51 9.62
C GLN A 143 -8.70 8.67 10.45
N ILE A 144 -10.01 8.70 10.67
CA ILE A 144 -10.64 9.73 11.50
C ILE A 144 -10.15 9.64 12.95
N GLY A 145 -10.07 8.43 13.51
CA GLY A 145 -9.59 8.24 14.88
C GLY A 145 -8.17 8.75 15.10
N MET A 146 -7.30 8.60 14.09
CA MET A 146 -5.96 9.18 14.08
C MET A 146 -5.99 10.72 13.96
N GLN A 147 -6.81 11.27 13.07
CA GLN A 147 -6.88 12.72 12.83
C GLN A 147 -7.50 13.51 14.00
N LEU A 148 -8.47 12.92 14.69
CA LEU A 148 -9.10 13.50 15.88
C LEU A 148 -8.22 13.38 17.14
N GLY A 149 -7.05 12.74 17.05
CA GLY A 149 -6.19 12.52 18.21
C GLY A 149 -6.82 11.59 19.26
N ASN A 150 -7.83 10.78 18.94
CA ASN A 150 -8.39 9.84 19.91
C ASN A 150 -7.51 8.58 20.04
N ILE A 151 -6.60 8.35 19.08
CA ILE A 151 -5.65 7.25 19.05
C ILE A 151 -4.24 7.82 19.29
N HIS A 152 -3.82 7.87 20.56
CA HIS A 152 -2.48 8.31 20.96
C HIS A 152 -1.48 7.15 21.18
N ASN A 153 -1.89 5.91 20.93
CA ASN A 153 -1.00 4.76 21.14
C ASN A 153 0.12 4.79 20.10
N LEU A 154 1.37 4.93 20.59
CA LEU A 154 2.60 4.93 19.80
C LEU A 154 2.67 3.74 18.82
N GLU A 155 2.14 2.58 19.20
CA GLU A 155 2.13 1.36 18.36
C GLU A 155 1.11 1.43 17.22
N VAL A 156 -0.01 2.13 17.43
CA VAL A 156 -1.07 2.29 16.43
C VAL A 156 -0.72 3.40 15.45
N GLN A 157 -0.10 4.48 15.93
CA GLN A 157 0.50 5.51 15.09
C GLN A 157 1.68 4.97 14.26
N PHE A 158 2.45 4.04 14.84
CA PHE A 158 3.53 3.33 14.15
C PHE A 158 3.03 2.42 13.01
N LEU A 159 1.87 1.77 13.14
CA LEU A 159 1.23 1.07 12.02
C LEU A 159 0.79 2.05 10.92
N TYR A 160 0.22 3.20 11.29
CA TYR A 160 -0.18 4.26 10.37
C TYR A 160 1.02 4.80 9.56
N GLU A 161 2.14 5.05 10.23
CA GLU A 161 3.38 5.57 9.63
C GLU A 161 4.17 4.50 8.85
N SER A 162 4.19 3.26 9.33
CA SER A 162 4.99 2.16 8.74
C SER A 162 4.32 1.48 7.55
N ILE A 163 3.00 1.28 7.60
CA ILE A 163 2.22 0.74 6.48
C ILE A 163 2.00 1.83 5.41
N GLY A 164 2.24 3.10 5.76
CA GLY A 164 1.98 4.22 4.89
C GLY A 164 0.52 4.22 4.47
N THR A 165 -0.39 4.01 5.43
CA THR A 165 -1.82 4.12 5.16
C THR A 165 -2.06 5.55 4.70
N THR A 166 -2.22 5.67 3.39
CA THR A 166 -2.51 6.90 2.70
C THR A 166 -3.71 7.53 3.37
N ARG A 167 -3.55 8.77 3.81
CA ARG A 167 -4.66 9.71 3.95
C ARG A 167 -5.60 9.45 2.76
N ASN A 168 -6.83 8.96 3.02
CA ASN A 168 -7.81 8.68 1.98
C ASN A 168 -7.81 9.85 1.00
N PHE A 169 -7.91 9.56 -0.31
CA PHE A 169 -8.08 10.61 -1.32
C PHE A 169 -9.24 11.57 -0.98
N LEU A 170 -10.23 11.10 -0.22
CA LEU A 170 -11.38 11.89 0.24
C LEU A 170 -11.03 12.95 1.29
N PHE A 171 -9.94 12.80 2.04
CA PHE A 171 -9.58 13.70 3.14
C PHE A 171 -8.27 14.41 2.85
N PHE A 172 -8.45 15.54 2.17
CA PHE A 172 -7.48 16.59 1.97
C PHE A 172 -7.26 17.35 3.30
N GLN A 173 -6.25 16.95 4.08
CA GLN A 173 -5.58 17.78 5.10
C GLN A 173 -4.30 17.11 5.58
#